data_AF-A0A930X6F6-F1
#
_entry.id   AF-A0A930X6F6-F1
#
_cell.length_a   1.000
_cell.length_b   1.000
_cell.length_c   1.000
_cell.angle_alpha   90.00
_cell.angle_beta   90.00
_cell.angle_gamma   90.00
#
_symmetry.space_group_name_H-M   'P 1'
#
loop_
_entity.id
_entity.type
_entity.pdbx_description
1 polymer ?
#
loop_
_entity_poly.entity_id
_entity_poly.type
_entity_poly.pdbx_seq_one_letter_code
_entity_poly.pdbx_strand_id
1 'polypeptide(L)'
;MGIRPIHKKQYRRLTIKKGDTVVVISGRKQEEGGDLGKIAEVIRVIPKKNRVVVKGVNIRTRHQKPMMPGQKGSLVKSEAPIHRSRVMLYDPAEKKGVRIRHQIAEDGTKRRVSHRSGDVLDA
;
A
#
# COMPACT_ATOMS: atom_id res chain seq x y z
N MET A 1 1.57 39.42 19.70
CA MET A 1 1.65 38.79 18.36
C MET A 1 2.10 37.34 18.54
N GLY A 2 1.17 36.44 18.90
CA GLY A 2 1.50 35.05 19.28
C GLY A 2 1.37 34.11 18.09
N ILE A 3 2.43 33.35 17.80
CA ILE A 3 2.41 32.32 16.76
C ILE A 3 1.39 31.25 17.19
N ARG A 4 0.30 31.10 16.43
CA ARG A 4 -0.70 30.05 16.66
C ARG A 4 -0.02 28.67 16.67
N PRO A 5 -0.25 27.82 17.68
CA PRO A 5 0.36 26.50 17.73
C PRO A 5 -0.06 25.66 16.51
N ILE A 6 0.94 25.14 15.79
CA ILE A 6 0.74 24.25 14.65
C ILE A 6 0.15 22.94 15.20
N HIS A 7 -1.17 22.79 15.08
CA HIS A 7 -1.82 21.53 15.41
C HIS A 7 -1.26 20.43 14.50
N LYS A 8 -0.46 19.51 15.08
CA LYS A 8 0.03 18.33 14.36
C LYS A 8 -1.19 17.53 13.88
N LYS A 9 -1.42 17.52 12.56
CA LYS A 9 -2.48 16.69 11.96
C LYS A 9 -2.26 15.23 12.33
N GLN A 10 -3.15 14.68 13.16
CA GLN A 10 -3.10 13.31 13.63
C GLN A 10 -3.62 12.39 12.52
N TYR A 11 -2.71 11.78 11.76
CA TYR A 11 -3.06 10.77 10.76
C TYR A 11 -3.31 9.41 11.43
N ARG A 12 -4.25 8.61 10.89
CA ARG A 12 -4.40 7.22 11.36
C ARG A 12 -3.11 6.45 11.12
N ARG A 13 -2.68 5.68 12.12
CA ARG A 13 -1.54 4.75 11.97
C ARG A 13 -1.92 3.67 10.97
N LEU A 14 -1.19 3.59 9.87
CA LEU A 14 -1.33 2.54 8.87
C LEU A 14 -0.50 1.33 9.28
N THR A 15 -1.08 0.14 9.10
CA THR A 15 -0.43 -1.14 9.45
C THR A 15 0.57 -1.61 8.38
N ILE A 16 0.50 -1.02 7.19
CA ILE A 16 1.31 -1.37 6.02
C ILE A 16 2.40 -0.32 5.84
N LYS A 17 3.64 -0.78 5.65
CA LYS A 17 4.84 0.01 5.39
C LYS A 17 5.20 -0.04 3.89
N LYS A 18 6.14 0.82 3.48
CA LYS A 18 6.74 0.75 2.14
C LYS A 18 7.63 -0.50 2.08
N GLY A 19 7.61 -1.22 0.95
CA GLY A 19 8.39 -2.44 0.77
C GLY A 19 7.70 -3.72 1.26
N ASP A 20 6.57 -3.62 1.95
CA ASP A 20 5.78 -4.80 2.31
C ASP A 20 5.16 -5.44 1.04
N THR A 21 5.14 -6.78 0.99
CA THR A 21 4.40 -7.55 -0.01
C THR A 21 2.95 -7.69 0.42
N VAL A 22 2.02 -7.30 -0.45
CA VAL A 22 0.59 -7.29 -0.18
C VAL A 22 -0.20 -8.04 -1.23
N VAL A 23 -1.36 -8.55 -0.82
CA VAL A 23 -2.38 -9.12 -1.70
C VAL A 23 -3.63 -8.23 -1.71
N VAL A 24 -4.22 -8.06 -2.88
CA VAL A 24 -5.49 -7.33 -3.04
C VAL A 24 -6.67 -8.27 -2.77
N ILE A 25 -7.48 -7.94 -1.77
CA ILE A 25 -8.56 -8.82 -1.26
C ILE A 25 -9.90 -8.51 -1.91
N SER A 26 -10.10 -7.26 -2.33
CA SER A 26 -11.40 -6.76 -2.76
C SER A 26 -11.25 -5.84 -3.95
N GLY A 27 -12.13 -6.00 -4.93
CA GLY A 27 -12.11 -5.26 -6.19
C GLY A 27 -12.80 -6.06 -7.28
N ARG A 28 -12.64 -5.61 -8.52
CA ARG A 28 -13.07 -6.38 -9.69
C ARG A 28 -12.24 -7.67 -9.80
N LYS A 29 -12.88 -8.75 -10.23
CA LYS A 29 -12.21 -10.03 -10.49
C LYS A 29 -11.21 -9.89 -11.63
N GLN A 30 -10.17 -10.73 -11.62
CA GLN A 30 -9.14 -10.71 -12.66
C GLN A 30 -9.71 -11.02 -14.06
N GLU A 31 -10.72 -11.89 -14.13
CA GLU A 31 -11.47 -12.24 -15.36
C GLU A 31 -12.14 -11.03 -16.00
N GLU A 32 -12.58 -10.06 -15.19
CA GLU A 32 -13.23 -8.82 -15.63
C GLU A 32 -12.22 -7.66 -15.80
N GLY A 33 -10.91 -7.98 -15.89
CA GLY A 33 -9.83 -7.00 -15.98
C GLY A 33 -9.50 -6.29 -14.66
N GLY A 34 -9.88 -6.89 -13.53
CA GLY A 34 -9.60 -6.37 -12.20
C GLY A 34 -8.29 -6.86 -11.58
N ASP A 35 -8.06 -6.45 -10.33
CA ASP A 35 -6.83 -6.70 -9.57
C ASP A 35 -7.01 -7.64 -8.38
N LEU A 36 -8.17 -8.30 -8.26
CA LEU A 36 -8.44 -9.23 -7.17
C LEU A 36 -7.42 -10.38 -7.16
N GLY A 37 -6.82 -10.66 -6.00
CA GLY A 37 -5.86 -11.74 -5.83
C GLY A 37 -4.44 -11.44 -6.30
N LYS A 38 -4.19 -10.26 -6.92
CA LYS A 38 -2.83 -9.88 -7.31
C LYS A 38 -1.95 -9.66 -6.07
N ILE A 39 -0.77 -10.27 -6.11
CA ILE A 39 0.29 -10.12 -5.12
C ILE A 39 1.31 -9.14 -5.68
N ALA A 40 1.63 -8.09 -4.93
CA ALA A 40 2.57 -7.07 -5.36
C ALA A 40 3.15 -6.28 -4.18
N GLU A 41 4.25 -5.60 -4.43
CA GLU A 41 4.95 -4.77 -3.45
C GLU A 41 4.34 -3.35 -3.34
N VAL A 42 4.44 -2.78 -2.14
CA VAL A 42 4.00 -1.41 -1.85
C VAL A 42 5.11 -0.41 -2.20
N ILE A 43 4.87 0.38 -3.26
CA ILE A 43 5.79 1.44 -3.71
C ILE A 43 5.75 2.64 -2.75
N ARG A 44 4.54 3.06 -2.37
CA ARG A 44 4.33 4.25 -1.54
C ARG A 44 3.11 4.13 -0.66
N VAL A 45 3.23 4.65 0.55
CA VAL A 45 2.12 4.78 1.50
C VAL A 45 1.72 6.25 1.63
N ILE A 46 0.43 6.55 1.66
CA ILE A 46 -0.12 7.91 1.83
C ILE A 46 -0.99 7.94 3.10
N PRO A 47 -0.38 8.17 4.29
CA PRO A 47 -1.09 8.20 5.57
C PRO A 47 -2.21 9.23 5.62
N LYS A 48 -1.99 10.39 4.99
CA LYS A 48 -2.97 11.50 4.99
C LYS A 48 -4.33 11.11 4.41
N LYS A 49 -4.36 10.16 3.48
CA LYS A 49 -5.56 9.75 2.75
C LYS A 49 -5.97 8.30 3.04
N ASN A 50 -5.28 7.60 3.95
CA ASN A 50 -5.45 6.17 4.19
C ASN A 50 -5.33 5.30 2.91
N ARG A 51 -4.41 5.67 2.02
CA ARG A 51 -4.21 4.97 0.75
C ARG A 51 -2.80 4.45 0.59
N VAL A 52 -2.64 3.42 -0.22
CA VAL A 52 -1.37 2.81 -0.60
C VAL A 52 -1.29 2.71 -2.13
N VAL A 53 -0.07 2.80 -2.67
CA VAL A 53 0.22 2.59 -4.08
C VAL A 53 0.97 1.27 -4.17
N VAL A 54 0.37 0.33 -4.91
CA VAL A 54 0.87 -1.03 -5.09
C VAL A 54 1.29 -1.20 -6.55
N LYS A 55 2.41 -1.87 -6.79
CA LYS A 55 2.95 -2.08 -8.13
C LYS A 55 1.97 -2.88 -9.01
N GLY A 56 1.70 -2.39 -10.22
CA GLY A 56 0.87 -3.11 -11.20
C GLY A 56 -0.62 -3.23 -10.86
N VAL A 57 -1.09 -2.53 -9.83
CA VAL A 57 -2.51 -2.53 -9.39
C VAL A 57 -3.13 -1.16 -9.69
N ASN A 58 -4.37 -1.14 -10.17
CA ASN A 58 -5.14 0.07 -10.45
C ASN A 58 -4.39 1.04 -11.39
N ILE A 59 -3.90 0.51 -12.51
CA ILE A 59 -3.20 1.27 -13.55
C ILE A 59 -4.21 2.19 -14.24
N ARG A 60 -3.90 3.49 -14.27
CA ARG A 60 -4.69 4.49 -14.98
C ARG A 60 -3.87 5.13 -16.06
N THR A 61 -4.49 5.26 -17.22
CA THR A 61 -3.97 6.00 -18.35
C THR A 61 -4.26 7.48 -18.15
N ARG A 62 -3.21 8.30 -18.15
CA ARG A 62 -3.31 9.76 -18.13
C ARG A 62 -2.67 10.34 -19.38
N HIS A 63 -3.41 11.20 -20.07
CA HIS A 63 -2.85 12.05 -21.11
C HIS A 63 -2.00 13.15 -20.46
N GLN A 64 -0.71 13.16 -20.78
CA GLN A 64 0.22 14.19 -20.33
C GLN A 64 0.42 15.20 -21.46
N LYS A 65 0.07 16.47 -21.19
CA LYS A 65 0.41 17.56 -22.09
C LYS A 65 1.94 17.73 -22.12
N PRO A 66 2.52 18.06 -23.28
CA PRO A 66 3.95 18.29 -23.40
C PRO A 66 4.36 19.49 -22.54
N MET A 67 5.50 19.37 -21.86
CA MET A 67 6.04 20.42 -20.97
C MET A 67 7.06 21.32 -21.68
N MET A 68 7.67 20.84 -22.77
CA MET A 68 8.66 21.57 -23.56
C MET A 68 8.18 21.71 -25.01
N PRO A 69 8.43 22.87 -25.65
CA PRO A 69 8.15 23.04 -27.07
C PRO A 69 8.97 22.02 -27.89
N GLY A 70 8.29 21.25 -28.75
CA GLY A 70 8.89 20.19 -29.56
C GLY A 70 8.65 18.75 -29.05
N GLN A 71 8.17 18.56 -27.82
CA GLN A 71 7.76 17.22 -27.36
C GLN A 71 6.32 16.90 -27.75
N LYS A 72 6.08 15.67 -28.22
CA LYS A 72 4.72 15.15 -28.44
C LYS A 72 4.08 14.81 -27.10
N GLY A 73 2.77 15.01 -26.98
CA GLY A 73 2.01 14.55 -25.82
C GLY A 73 2.14 13.04 -25.65
N SER A 74 2.33 12.59 -24.41
CA SER A 74 2.54 11.18 -24.09
C SER A 74 1.33 10.58 -23.35
N LEU A 75 1.08 9.32 -23.61
CA LEU A 75 0.09 8.52 -22.89
C LEU A 75 0.80 7.79 -21.76
N VAL A 76 0.73 8.34 -20.54
CA VAL A 76 1.44 7.79 -19.38
C VAL A 76 0.51 6.86 -18.62
N LYS A 77 0.91 5.60 -18.49
CA LYS A 77 0.28 4.64 -17.59
C LYS A 77 0.92 4.81 -16.21
N SER A 78 0.10 5.08 -15.19
CA SER A 78 0.56 5.28 -13.82
C SER A 78 -0.29 4.49 -12.83
N GLU A 79 0.34 3.96 -11.79
CA GLU A 79 -0.35 3.26 -10.71
C GLU A 79 -1.13 4.26 -9.85
N ALA A 80 -2.41 4.00 -9.66
CA ALA A 80 -3.26 4.85 -8.85
C ALA A 80 -3.44 4.28 -7.42
N PRO A 81 -3.53 5.15 -6.40
CA PRO A 81 -3.61 4.73 -5.01
C PRO A 81 -4.92 3.98 -4.72
N ILE A 82 -4.81 2.86 -4.01
CA ILE A 82 -5.90 2.04 -3.50
C ILE A 82 -6.10 2.28 -2.00
N HIS A 83 -7.30 2.01 -1.48
CA HIS A 83 -7.58 2.16 -0.06
C HIS A 83 -6.92 1.04 0.75
N ARG A 84 -6.36 1.35 1.92
CA ARG A 84 -5.66 0.37 2.78
C ARG A 84 -6.53 -0.82 3.17
N SER A 85 -7.85 -0.67 3.26
CA SER A 85 -8.74 -1.80 3.59
C SER A 85 -8.83 -2.87 2.48
N ARG A 86 -8.41 -2.56 1.25
CA ARG A 86 -8.47 -3.48 0.11
C ARG A 86 -7.23 -4.36 -0.03
N VAL A 87 -6.28 -4.24 0.90
CA VAL A 87 -5.03 -4.99 0.90
C VAL A 87 -4.75 -5.65 2.25
N MET A 88 -4.12 -6.82 2.19
CA MET A 88 -3.56 -7.54 3.34
C MET A 88 -2.10 -7.83 3.08
N LEU A 89 -1.31 -8.03 4.14
CA LEU A 89 0.05 -8.55 3.98
C LEU A 89 -0.02 -9.98 3.44
N TYR A 90 0.87 -10.28 2.51
CA TYR A 90 1.02 -11.62 1.98
C TYR A 90 1.96 -12.42 2.86
N ASP A 91 1.52 -13.59 3.30
CA ASP A 91 2.37 -14.55 3.99
C ASP A 91 2.91 -15.58 2.98
N PRO A 92 4.23 -15.68 2.79
CA PRO A 92 4.82 -16.67 1.89
C PRO A 92 4.57 -18.12 2.34
N ALA A 93 4.41 -18.38 3.65
CA ALA A 93 4.20 -19.73 4.16
C ALA A 93 2.82 -20.27 3.78
N GLU A 94 1.78 -19.45 3.95
CA GLU A 94 0.39 -19.85 3.67
C GLU A 94 -0.11 -19.48 2.27
N LYS A 95 0.67 -18.70 1.52
CA LYS A 95 0.30 -18.15 0.20
C LYS A 95 -1.03 -17.40 0.22
N LYS A 96 -1.38 -16.80 1.35
CA LYS A 96 -2.65 -16.11 1.58
C LYS A 96 -2.43 -14.76 2.24
N GLY A 97 -3.44 -13.89 2.11
CA GLY A 97 -3.49 -12.64 2.84
C GLY A 97 -3.78 -12.87 4.31
N VAL A 98 -2.91 -12.40 5.19
CA VAL A 98 -3.01 -12.61 6.64
C VAL A 98 -3.28 -11.32 7.39
N ARG A 99 -3.92 -11.46 8.56
CA ARG A 99 -4.04 -10.38 9.55
C ARG A 99 -2.77 -10.32 10.38
N ILE A 100 -2.45 -9.12 10.84
CA ILE A 100 -1.24 -8.83 11.63
C ILE A 100 -1.58 -8.92 13.11
N ARG A 101 -0.72 -9.60 13.86
CA ARG A 101 -0.63 -9.51 15.32
C ARG A 101 0.69 -8.83 15.68
N HIS A 102 0.72 -8.17 16.84
CA HIS A 102 1.96 -7.61 17.38
C HIS A 102 2.45 -8.50 18.51
N GLN A 103 3.72 -8.86 18.48
CA GLN A 103 4.40 -9.57 19.55
C GLN A 103 5.58 -8.73 20.03
N ILE A 104 5.83 -8.77 21.33
CA ILE A 104 6.98 -8.12 21.96
C ILE A 104 8.03 -9.20 22.09
N ALA A 105 9.20 -9.00 21.47
CA ALA A 105 10.35 -9.88 21.65
C ALA A 105 11.00 -9.64 23.01
N GLU A 106 11.87 -10.55 23.43
CA GLU A 106 12.61 -10.45 24.71
C GLU A 106 13.43 -9.14 24.80
N ASP A 107 13.91 -8.64 23.66
CA ASP A 107 14.63 -7.37 23.52
C ASP A 107 13.74 -6.11 23.67
N GLY A 108 12.44 -6.26 23.96
CA GLY A 108 11.46 -5.16 24.03
C GLY A 108 11.01 -4.62 22.67
N THR A 109 11.54 -5.16 21.56
CA THR A 109 11.15 -4.74 20.21
C THR A 109 9.79 -5.30 19.80
N LYS A 110 8.92 -4.45 19.23
CA LYS A 110 7.61 -4.87 18.71
C LYS A 110 7.74 -5.38 17.28
N ARG A 111 7.53 -6.67 17.07
CA ARG A 111 7.53 -7.31 15.74
C ARG A 111 6.10 -7.50 15.25
N ARG A 112 5.93 -7.38 13.93
CA ARG A 112 4.69 -7.75 13.24
C ARG A 112 4.77 -9.25 12.93
N VAL A 113 3.80 -10.02 13.42
CA VAL A 113 3.69 -11.46 13.16
C VAL A 113 2.39 -11.78 12.45
N SER A 114 2.40 -12.83 11.63
CA SER A 114 1.18 -13.32 11.00
C SER A 114 0.27 -13.92 12.08
N HIS A 115 -1.02 -13.64 12.01
CA HIS A 115 -1.96 -14.16 13.00
C HIS A 115 -2.13 -15.68 12.93
N ARG A 116 -1.86 -16.28 11.76
CA ARG A 116 -2.13 -17.70 11.52
C ARG A 116 -0.87 -18.57 11.58
N SER A 117 0.18 -18.18 10.89
CA SER A 117 1.44 -18.94 10.84
C SER A 117 2.38 -18.57 11.98
N GLY A 118 2.24 -17.37 12.56
CA GLY A 118 3.11 -16.88 13.61
C GLY A 118 4.44 -16.33 13.09
N ASP A 119 4.68 -16.41 11.77
CA ASP A 119 5.88 -15.95 11.12
C ASP A 119 6.03 -14.43 11.19
N VAL A 120 7.29 -13.97 11.26
CA VAL A 120 7.61 -12.55 11.31
C VAL A 120 7.43 -11.94 9.92
N LEU A 121 6.59 -10.90 9.83
CA LEU A 121 6.25 -10.20 8.59
C LEU A 121 6.97 -8.84 8.45
N ASP A 122 8.06 -8.62 9.19
CA ASP A 122 8.87 -7.40 9.05
C ASP A 122 9.92 -7.59 7.95
N ALA A 123 10.09 -6.53 7.15
CA ALA A 123 11.15 -6.33 6.18
C ALA A 123 11.98 -5.12 6.62
#